data_AF-A0A5C6AY78-F1
#
_entry.id   AF-A0A5C6AY78-F1
#
_cell.length_a   1.000
_cell.length_b   1.000
_cell.length_c   1.000
_cell.angle_alpha   90.00
_cell.angle_beta   90.00
_cell.angle_gamma   90.00
#
_symmetry.space_group_name_H-M   'P 1'
#
loop_
_entity.id
_entity.type
_entity.pdbx_description
1 polymer ?
#
loop_
_entity_poly.entity_id
_entity_poly.type
_entity_poly.pdbx_seq_one_letter_code
_entity_poly.pdbx_strand_id
1 'polypeptide(L)'
;MNTNTTRRQVLTAAAASPLLLPTVAMAGSTEAEGLTVATGQTDDRNTGRSGYSVDMLVLDSKDLSPVVGASVEVTLIGPDSGDGGFAAFATNMMGIATINESLWPGRYQINIKAPQGSNLRDAEFATPETLLVVLKDGSYSPREFRLASK
;
A
#
# COMPACT_ATOMS: atom_id res chain seq x y z
N MET A 1 -41.19 -32.66 28.14
CA MET A 1 -41.80 -32.09 29.37
C MET A 1 -40.94 -30.90 29.80
N ASN A 2 -41.55 -29.76 30.15
CA ASN A 2 -40.81 -28.58 30.61
C ASN A 2 -41.05 -28.39 32.11
N THR A 3 -39.98 -28.17 32.89
CA THR A 3 -40.05 -27.58 34.22
C THR A 3 -38.91 -26.58 34.39
N ASN A 4 -39.26 -25.29 34.29
CA ASN A 4 -38.38 -24.16 34.54
C ASN A 4 -38.56 -23.72 36.00
N THR A 5 -37.48 -23.41 36.72
CA THR A 5 -37.52 -22.91 38.10
C THR A 5 -36.57 -21.71 38.26
N THR A 6 -37.04 -20.65 38.92
CA THR A 6 -36.41 -19.31 38.93
C THR A 6 -36.41 -18.67 40.32
N ARG A 7 -35.30 -18.02 40.70
CA ARG A 7 -35.17 -16.90 41.67
C ARG A 7 -33.73 -16.33 41.55
N ARG A 8 -33.43 -15.02 41.46
CA ARG A 8 -33.77 -13.80 42.26
C ARG A 8 -33.31 -13.91 43.73
N GLN A 9 -32.68 -12.92 44.39
CA GLN A 9 -32.19 -11.55 44.07
C GLN A 9 -30.98 -11.26 45.02
N VAL A 10 -30.34 -10.09 45.24
CA VAL A 10 -30.67 -8.64 45.19
C VAL A 10 -29.42 -7.80 44.78
N LEU A 11 -29.51 -6.47 44.81
CA LEU A 11 -28.46 -5.42 44.70
C LEU A 11 -27.63 -5.29 46.03
N THR A 12 -26.62 -4.43 46.25
CA THR A 12 -26.66 -2.94 46.16
C THR A 12 -25.32 -2.22 46.44
N ALA A 13 -25.04 -1.13 45.67
CA ALA A 13 -24.23 0.08 45.97
C ALA A 13 -22.70 -0.01 46.26
N ALA A 14 -21.93 1.11 46.26
CA ALA A 14 -21.91 2.32 45.41
C ALA A 14 -20.74 3.27 45.80
N ALA A 15 -19.97 3.77 44.82
CA ALA A 15 -19.18 5.03 44.87
C ALA A 15 -18.74 5.38 43.41
N ALA A 16 -18.78 6.58 42.82
CA ALA A 16 -19.06 7.99 43.17
C ALA A 16 -17.82 8.93 43.02
N SER A 17 -18.05 10.13 42.46
CA SER A 17 -17.10 11.25 42.16
C SER A 17 -16.55 11.28 40.71
N PRO A 18 -16.14 12.46 40.16
CA PRO A 18 -17.10 13.40 39.57
C PRO A 18 -16.68 14.00 38.19
N LEU A 19 -17.47 14.98 37.72
CA LEU A 19 -17.39 15.64 36.40
C LEU A 19 -16.06 16.33 36.07
N LEU A 20 -15.78 16.42 34.76
CA LEU A 20 -15.12 17.56 34.12
C LEU A 20 -15.70 17.81 32.71
N LEU A 21 -15.63 19.06 32.24
CA LEU A 21 -16.28 19.55 31.02
C LEU A 21 -15.38 19.40 29.77
N PRO A 22 -15.94 19.35 28.55
CA PRO A 22 -15.16 19.39 27.32
C PRO A 22 -14.59 20.79 27.06
N THR A 23 -13.29 20.99 27.32
CA THR A 23 -12.57 22.19 26.90
C THR A 23 -12.33 22.15 25.39
N VAL A 24 -12.91 23.10 24.65
CA VAL A 24 -12.57 23.32 23.24
C VAL A 24 -11.20 24.01 23.16
N ALA A 25 -10.20 23.29 22.66
CA ALA A 25 -8.89 23.85 22.34
C ALA A 25 -8.76 24.02 20.81
N MET A 26 -9.00 25.25 20.32
CA MET A 26 -8.70 25.64 18.94
C MET A 26 -7.32 26.31 18.91
N ALA A 27 -6.28 25.55 18.57
CA ALA A 27 -4.93 26.06 18.30
C ALA A 27 -4.09 25.03 17.52
N GLY A 28 -3.16 25.51 16.67
CA GLY A 28 -2.06 24.69 16.14
C GLY A 28 -2.33 23.96 14.82
N SER A 29 -2.18 24.67 13.69
CA SER A 29 -1.80 24.02 12.43
C SER A 29 -0.31 23.71 12.48
N THR A 30 0.07 22.50 12.89
CA THR A 30 1.48 22.09 13.00
C THR A 30 1.70 20.73 12.35
N GLU A 31 2.24 20.78 11.13
CA GLU A 31 3.24 19.87 10.51
C GLU A 31 2.92 18.36 10.41
N ALA A 32 3.17 17.81 9.21
CA ALA A 32 2.93 16.40 8.90
C ALA A 32 4.08 15.50 9.42
N GLU A 33 3.98 15.05 10.67
CA GLU A 33 5.03 14.25 11.29
C GLU A 33 5.22 12.86 10.66
N GLY A 34 6.42 12.63 10.12
CA GLY A 34 7.11 11.35 10.35
C GLY A 34 6.74 10.16 9.46
N LEU A 35 6.56 10.34 8.14
CA LEU A 35 6.68 9.22 7.20
C LEU A 35 8.16 8.74 7.15
N THR A 36 8.56 7.97 8.15
CA THR A 36 9.88 7.34 8.24
C THR A 36 10.01 6.30 7.13
N VAL A 37 10.72 6.67 6.07
CA VAL A 37 11.12 5.79 4.97
C VAL A 37 12.13 4.78 5.51
N ALA A 38 11.95 3.50 5.21
CA ALA A 38 12.92 2.48 5.60
C ALA A 38 14.20 2.62 4.74
N THR A 39 15.36 2.75 5.38
CA THR A 39 16.67 2.62 4.72
C THR A 39 16.84 1.18 4.26
N GLY A 40 16.86 0.95 2.94
CA GLY A 40 16.81 -0.39 2.36
C GLY A 40 18.06 -1.23 2.67
N GLN A 41 17.84 -2.50 3.02
CA GLN A 41 18.89 -3.52 3.06
C GLN A 41 18.30 -4.85 2.59
N THR A 42 18.63 -5.29 1.37
CA THR A 42 18.01 -6.45 0.73
C THR A 42 18.60 -7.80 1.20
N ASP A 43 18.46 -8.13 2.49
CA ASP A 43 18.61 -9.50 3.01
C ASP A 43 17.85 -9.73 4.34
N ASP A 44 16.53 -9.56 4.32
CA ASP A 44 15.65 -9.68 5.51
C ASP A 44 15.38 -11.13 5.98
N ARG A 45 16.30 -12.06 5.72
CA ARG A 45 16.25 -13.41 6.31
C ARG A 45 16.41 -13.44 7.84
N ASN A 46 16.83 -12.33 8.46
CA ASN A 46 17.11 -12.24 9.89
C ASN A 46 16.06 -11.48 10.73
N THR A 47 15.12 -10.73 10.12
CA THR A 47 14.16 -9.89 10.91
C THR A 47 12.80 -10.55 11.13
N GLY A 48 12.50 -11.63 10.40
CA GLY A 48 11.21 -12.34 10.49
C GLY A 48 10.01 -11.55 9.94
N ARG A 49 10.24 -10.37 9.35
CA ARG A 49 9.22 -9.59 8.64
C ARG A 49 9.35 -9.84 7.14
N SER A 50 8.44 -10.63 6.59
CA SER A 50 8.12 -10.54 5.17
C SER A 50 7.59 -9.14 4.87
N GLY A 51 8.16 -8.46 3.87
CA GLY A 51 7.58 -7.22 3.35
C GLY A 51 6.24 -7.48 2.65
N TYR A 52 5.59 -6.41 2.20
CA TYR A 52 4.25 -6.48 1.65
C TYR A 52 4.25 -7.04 0.22
N SER A 53 3.21 -7.83 -0.08
CA SER A 53 2.86 -8.24 -1.44
C SER A 53 1.90 -7.22 -2.03
N VAL A 54 2.14 -6.77 -3.25
CA VAL A 54 1.38 -5.71 -3.92
C VAL A 54 0.91 -6.20 -5.29
N ASP A 55 -0.38 -6.01 -5.59
CA ASP A 55 -0.96 -6.31 -6.90
C ASP A 55 -1.16 -5.00 -7.67
N MET A 56 -0.53 -4.85 -8.83
CA MET A 56 -0.68 -3.66 -9.67
C MET A 56 -1.35 -4.03 -11.00
N LEU A 57 -2.45 -3.35 -11.30
CA LEU A 57 -3.23 -3.52 -12.53
C LEU A 57 -2.70 -2.59 -13.63
N VAL A 58 -2.36 -3.16 -14.79
CA VAL A 58 -1.87 -2.43 -15.97
C VAL A 58 -2.91 -2.49 -17.08
N LEU A 59 -3.37 -1.33 -17.56
CA LEU A 59 -4.42 -1.20 -18.57
C LEU A 59 -3.96 -0.40 -19.81
N ASP A 60 -4.55 -0.64 -20.98
CA ASP A 60 -4.47 0.35 -22.08
C ASP A 60 -5.31 1.57 -21.70
N SER A 61 -4.69 2.75 -21.75
CA SER A 61 -5.33 4.06 -21.57
C SER A 61 -6.58 4.30 -22.46
N LYS A 62 -6.66 3.63 -23.62
CA LYS A 62 -7.64 3.86 -24.68
C LYS A 62 -8.98 3.18 -24.44
N ASP A 63 -8.97 1.91 -24.04
CA ASP A 63 -10.16 1.07 -23.89
C ASP A 63 -10.26 0.36 -22.52
N LEU A 64 -9.28 0.59 -21.64
CA LEU A 64 -9.17 0.00 -20.31
C LEU A 64 -9.08 -1.54 -20.32
N SER A 65 -8.64 -2.13 -21.44
CA SER A 65 -8.32 -3.55 -21.52
C SER A 65 -7.05 -3.89 -20.72
N PRO A 66 -6.96 -5.10 -20.12
CA PRO A 66 -5.78 -5.53 -19.37
C PRO A 66 -4.58 -5.76 -20.28
N VAL A 67 -3.43 -5.15 -19.94
CA VAL A 67 -2.18 -5.38 -20.67
C VAL A 67 -1.53 -6.66 -20.18
N VAL A 68 -1.59 -7.71 -20.98
CA VAL A 68 -1.00 -9.02 -20.67
C VAL A 68 0.46 -9.08 -21.14
N GLY A 69 1.37 -9.53 -20.28
CA GLY A 69 2.78 -9.73 -20.63
C GLY A 69 3.64 -8.46 -20.70
N ALA A 70 3.14 -7.32 -20.19
CA ALA A 70 3.99 -6.18 -19.86
C ALA A 70 4.90 -6.53 -18.68
N SER A 71 6.17 -6.09 -18.74
CA SER A 71 7.12 -6.24 -17.63
C SER A 71 7.06 -4.98 -16.76
N VAL A 72 6.94 -5.18 -15.45
CA VAL A 72 6.80 -4.12 -14.44
C VAL A 72 8.04 -4.15 -13.55
N GLU A 73 8.87 -3.12 -13.69
CA GLU A 73 10.09 -2.90 -12.94
C GLU A 73 9.82 -1.91 -11.79
N VAL A 74 10.31 -2.23 -10.59
CA VAL A 74 10.02 -1.50 -9.35
C VAL A 74 11.32 -1.05 -8.68
N THR A 75 11.50 0.25 -8.46
CA THR A 75 12.70 0.83 -7.84
C THR A 75 12.33 1.60 -6.57
N LEU A 76 12.95 1.28 -5.43
CA LEU A 76 12.74 2.03 -4.18
C LEU A 76 13.45 3.39 -4.27
N ILE A 77 12.71 4.47 -4.03
CA ILE A 77 13.28 5.81 -3.84
C ILE A 77 13.57 5.98 -2.35
N GLY A 78 14.83 5.77 -1.96
CA GLY A 78 15.32 6.05 -0.62
C GLY A 78 15.27 7.55 -0.25
N PRO A 79 15.46 7.91 1.03
CA PRO A 79 15.45 9.32 1.47
C PRO A 79 16.55 10.17 0.78
N ASP A 80 17.66 9.54 0.40
CA ASP A 80 18.79 10.15 -0.32
C ASP A 80 18.75 9.89 -1.84
N SER A 81 17.59 9.50 -2.39
CA SER A 81 17.39 9.06 -3.79
C SER A 81 18.25 7.86 -4.22
N GLY A 82 18.79 7.08 -3.28
CA GLY A 82 19.57 5.87 -3.59
C GLY A 82 18.69 4.74 -4.13
N ASP A 83 19.09 4.17 -5.28
CA ASP A 83 18.41 3.05 -5.95
C ASP A 83 18.38 1.80 -5.05
N GLY A 84 17.19 1.45 -4.54
CA GLY A 84 16.93 0.07 -4.14
C GLY A 84 16.76 -0.81 -5.37
N GLY A 85 17.42 -1.97 -5.39
CA GLY A 85 17.56 -2.83 -6.57
C GLY A 85 16.23 -3.19 -7.26
N PHE A 86 16.27 -3.22 -8.59
CA PHE A 86 15.12 -3.51 -9.44
C PHE A 86 14.76 -5.00 -9.45
N ALA A 87 13.46 -5.29 -9.41
CA ALA A 87 12.89 -6.60 -9.74
C ALA A 87 11.79 -6.42 -10.79
N ALA A 88 11.66 -7.39 -11.70
CA ALA A 88 10.82 -7.30 -12.89
C ALA A 88 9.71 -8.36 -12.88
N PHE A 89 8.46 -7.90 -12.87
CA PHE A 89 7.27 -8.75 -12.70
C PHE A 89 6.40 -8.73 -13.98
N ALA A 90 6.09 -9.90 -14.52
CA ALA A 90 5.23 -10.01 -15.69
C ALA A 90 3.74 -9.92 -15.30
N THR A 91 2.98 -9.10 -16.03
CA THR A 91 1.52 -9.00 -15.91
C THR A 91 0.80 -10.24 -16.44
N ASN A 92 -0.14 -10.76 -15.67
CA ASN A 92 -0.93 -11.95 -16.00
C ASN A 92 -2.09 -11.65 -16.96
N MET A 93 -2.95 -12.64 -17.25
CA MET A 93 -4.10 -12.51 -18.17
C MET A 93 -5.15 -11.47 -17.75
N MET A 94 -5.14 -11.02 -16.50
CA MET A 94 -6.00 -9.95 -15.97
C MET A 94 -5.28 -8.59 -15.93
N GLY A 95 -4.06 -8.50 -16.50
CA GLY A 95 -3.24 -7.29 -16.47
C GLY A 95 -2.57 -7.04 -15.13
N ILE A 96 -2.63 -7.99 -14.18
CA ILE A 96 -2.10 -7.82 -12.83
C ILE A 96 -0.67 -8.34 -12.76
N ALA A 97 0.26 -7.50 -12.29
CA ALA A 97 1.57 -7.90 -11.82
C ALA A 97 1.55 -8.01 -10.29
N THR A 98 1.78 -9.21 -9.76
CA THR A 98 1.89 -9.48 -8.32
C THR A 98 3.35 -9.37 -7.91
N ILE A 99 3.70 -8.29 -7.21
CA ILE A 99 5.02 -8.07 -6.62
C ILE A 99 5.04 -8.75 -5.26
N ASN A 100 5.76 -9.87 -5.14
CA ASN A 100 5.90 -10.66 -3.91
C ASN A 100 7.27 -10.48 -3.22
N GLU A 101 8.20 -9.73 -3.82
CA GLU A 101 9.53 -9.46 -3.26
C GLU A 101 9.51 -8.36 -2.20
N SER A 102 8.84 -8.65 -1.08
CA SER A 102 8.94 -7.95 0.21
C SER A 102 9.06 -6.41 0.13
N LEU A 103 8.07 -5.74 -0.43
CA LEU A 103 8.07 -4.27 -0.47
C LEU A 103 7.96 -3.68 0.94
N TRP A 104 8.80 -2.70 1.24
CA TRP A 104 8.84 -1.99 2.52
C TRP A 104 8.01 -0.70 2.46
N PRO A 105 7.58 -0.13 3.59
CA PRO A 105 6.95 1.18 3.62
C PRO A 105 7.88 2.26 3.05
N GLY A 106 7.47 2.91 1.96
CA GLY A 106 8.34 3.73 1.13
C GLY A 106 7.62 4.29 -0.10
N ARG A 107 8.39 4.91 -1.00
CA ARG A 107 7.94 5.41 -2.30
C ARG A 107 8.74 4.72 -3.39
N TYR A 108 8.08 4.34 -4.47
CA TYR A 108 8.66 3.52 -5.52
C TYR A 108 8.39 4.13 -6.89
N GLN A 109 9.44 4.26 -7.70
CA GLN A 109 9.29 4.48 -9.14
C GLN A 109 8.86 3.17 -9.79
N ILE A 110 7.86 3.25 -10.67
CA ILE A 110 7.41 2.13 -11.47
C ILE A 110 7.78 2.39 -12.93
N ASN A 111 8.51 1.46 -13.54
CA ASN A 111 8.81 1.46 -14.97
C ASN A 111 8.05 0.29 -15.61
N ILE A 112 7.27 0.54 -16.66
CA ILE A 112 6.47 -0.49 -17.32
C ILE A 112 6.90 -0.60 -18.79
N LYS A 113 7.39 -1.79 -19.15
CA LYS A 113 7.78 -2.16 -20.52
C LYS A 113 6.60 -2.79 -21.24
N ALA A 114 6.26 -2.22 -22.40
CA ALA A 114 5.16 -2.72 -23.21
C ALA A 114 5.47 -4.14 -23.76
N PRO A 115 4.47 -5.01 -23.93
CA PRO A 115 4.68 -6.34 -24.49
C PRO A 115 5.33 -6.26 -25.89
N GLN A 116 6.30 -7.13 -26.19
CA GLN A 116 6.99 -7.11 -27.48
C GLN A 116 5.99 -7.30 -28.64
N GLY A 117 6.05 -6.41 -29.63
CA GLY A 117 5.12 -6.42 -30.77
C GLY A 117 3.77 -5.73 -30.52
N SER A 118 3.47 -5.27 -29.31
CA SER A 118 2.25 -4.50 -29.03
C SER A 118 2.29 -3.08 -29.62
N ASN A 119 1.12 -2.47 -29.78
CA ASN A 119 1.00 -1.05 -30.12
C ASN A 119 1.14 -0.12 -28.90
N LEU A 120 1.56 -0.60 -27.74
CA LEU A 120 1.69 0.21 -26.52
C LEU A 120 3.10 0.82 -26.41
N ARG A 121 3.21 1.98 -25.78
CA ARG A 121 4.47 2.62 -25.39
C ARG A 121 4.90 2.12 -24.01
N ASP A 122 6.21 2.10 -23.77
CA ASP A 122 6.74 2.07 -22.40
C ASP A 122 6.25 3.29 -21.61
N ALA A 123 6.16 3.16 -20.29
CA ALA A 123 5.84 4.27 -19.39
C ALA A 123 6.73 4.25 -18.13
N GLU A 124 7.00 5.44 -17.62
CA GLU A 124 7.81 5.71 -16.42
C GLU A 124 6.96 6.56 -15.46
N PHE A 125 6.76 6.06 -14.24
CA PHE A 125 5.92 6.65 -13.21
C PHE A 125 6.80 7.08 -12.04
N ALA A 126 7.42 8.25 -12.20
CA ALA A 126 8.43 8.81 -11.31
C ALA A 126 8.01 10.16 -10.66
N THR A 127 6.84 10.70 -11.00
CA THR A 127 6.35 11.98 -10.42
C THR A 127 5.66 11.73 -9.08
N PRO A 128 5.65 12.68 -8.12
CA PRO A 128 5.06 12.47 -6.79
C PRO A 128 3.61 11.97 -6.77
N GLU A 129 2.85 12.23 -7.83
CA GLU A 129 1.45 11.83 -8.05
C GLU A 129 1.31 10.44 -8.68
N THR A 130 2.39 9.89 -9.24
CA THR A 130 2.43 8.62 -9.99
C THR A 130 3.30 7.54 -9.34
N LEU A 131 4.16 7.89 -8.38
CA LEU A 131 4.90 6.92 -7.56
C LEU A 131 3.96 5.94 -6.85
N LEU A 132 4.34 4.66 -6.80
CA LEU A 132 3.74 3.70 -5.88
C LEU A 132 4.18 4.03 -4.45
N VAL A 133 3.24 4.41 -3.60
CA VAL A 133 3.46 4.58 -2.15
C VAL A 133 2.96 3.34 -1.44
N VAL A 134 3.82 2.73 -0.62
CA VAL A 134 3.48 1.61 0.28
C VAL A 134 3.52 2.10 1.72
N LEU A 135 2.47 1.85 2.49
CA LEU A 135 2.30 2.35 3.86
C LEU A 135 2.61 1.27 4.92
N LYS A 136 2.77 1.71 6.17
CA LYS A 136 3.15 0.86 7.32
C LYS A 136 2.07 -0.14 7.77
N ASP A 137 0.89 -0.11 7.17
CA ASP A 137 -0.18 -1.08 7.33
C ASP A 137 -0.28 -2.08 6.16
N GLY A 138 0.55 -1.92 5.12
CA GLY A 138 0.51 -2.72 3.89
C GLY A 138 -0.48 -2.22 2.84
N SER A 139 -1.18 -1.11 3.08
CA SER A 139 -1.95 -0.43 2.04
C SER A 139 -1.02 0.28 1.05
N TYR A 140 -1.46 0.41 -0.20
CA TYR A 140 -0.67 1.01 -1.28
C TYR A 140 -1.55 1.75 -2.31
N SER A 141 -0.95 2.73 -2.97
CA SER A 141 -1.57 3.57 -4.02
C SER A 141 -0.50 4.17 -4.94
N PRO A 142 -0.77 4.35 -6.25
CA PRO A 142 -1.96 3.89 -6.97
C PRO A 142 -1.97 2.36 -7.14
N ARG A 143 -3.14 1.80 -7.49
CA ARG A 143 -3.30 0.38 -7.84
C ARG A 143 -3.38 0.13 -9.34
N GLU A 144 -3.61 1.19 -10.12
CA GLU A 144 -3.79 1.15 -11.56
C GLU A 144 -2.70 1.98 -12.25
N PHE A 145 -2.09 1.41 -13.27
CA PHE A 145 -1.16 2.08 -14.17
C PHE A 145 -1.68 1.93 -15.60
N ARG A 146 -1.48 2.94 -16.45
CA ARG A 146 -2.07 2.98 -17.79
C ARG A 146 -1.03 3.26 -18.85
N LEU A 147 -0.92 2.37 -19.84
CA LEU A 147 -0.03 2.53 -20.99
C LEU A 147 -0.72 3.27 -22.11
N ALA A 148 0.00 4.18 -22.75
CA ALA A 148 -0.46 4.88 -23.95
C ALA A 148 -0.21 4.03 -25.20
N SER A 149 -1.09 4.16 -26.20
CA SER A 149 -0.78 3.69 -27.57
C SER A 149 0.38 4.46 -28.20
N LYS A 150 1.07 3.81 -29.15
CA LYS A 150 2.11 4.39 -30.01
C LYS A 150 1.56 5.47 -30.92
#